data_AF-A0A0F8XQC3-F1
#
_entry.id   AF-A0A0F8XQC3-F1
#
_cell.length_a   1.000
_cell.length_b   1.000
_cell.length_c   1.000
_cell.angle_alpha   90.00
_cell.angle_beta   90.00
_cell.angle_gamma   90.00
#
_symmetry.space_group_name_H-M   'P 1'
#
loop_
_entity.id
_entity.type
_entity.pdbx_description
1 polymer ?
#
loop_
_entity_poly.entity_id
_entity_poly.type
_entity_poly.pdbx_seq_one_letter_code
_entity_poly.pdbx_strand_id
1 'polypeptide(L)'
;MKKILLTLILGIFLLSFASSQIQSLGTFKLNADINLIQTCDNCTFNNITSVLYPNSSVAISNVEMTKDGTFYNHTFSNANITGSYIVNGFGDLDGINTVWNYDFKVNNTGTEQSISDAILYIISFVGLIIVFFLSLYFAISLPYRNIPNDDGQIISVSSLKYLKLMMILISYALFNWVLNLLMALSELLNLTSY
;
A
#
# COMPACT_ATOMS: atom_id res chain seq x y z
N MET A 1 -25.58 23.36 -24.52
CA MET A 1 -24.46 22.47 -24.91
C MET A 1 -23.37 22.36 -23.84
N LYS A 2 -22.81 23.46 -23.28
CA LYS A 2 -21.76 23.38 -22.24
C LYS A 2 -22.13 22.58 -20.97
N LYS A 3 -23.40 22.62 -20.53
CA LYS A 3 -23.87 21.90 -19.33
C LYS A 3 -23.96 20.38 -19.53
N ILE A 4 -24.32 19.91 -20.72
CA ILE A 4 -24.42 18.47 -21.04
C ILE A 4 -23.02 17.83 -21.08
N LEU A 5 -22.02 18.56 -21.60
CA LEU A 5 -20.63 18.12 -21.58
C LEU A 5 -20.10 17.94 -20.15
N LEU A 6 -20.47 18.85 -19.23
CA LEU A 6 -20.10 18.76 -17.82
C LEU A 6 -20.72 17.52 -17.15
N THR A 7 -22.00 17.24 -17.39
CA THR A 7 -22.68 16.06 -16.83
C THR A 7 -22.10 14.75 -17.39
N LEU A 8 -21.69 14.74 -18.66
CA LEU A 8 -21.11 13.58 -19.32
C LEU A 8 -19.68 13.29 -18.82
N ILE A 9 -18.87 14.34 -18.62
CA ILE A 9 -17.55 14.21 -17.99
C ILE A 9 -17.69 13.73 -16.55
N LEU A 10 -18.64 14.27 -15.78
CA LEU A 10 -18.89 13.85 -14.39
C LEU A 10 -19.42 12.40 -14.31
N GLY A 11 -20.21 11.96 -15.29
CA GLY A 11 -20.74 10.59 -15.37
C GLY A 11 -19.67 9.54 -15.66
N ILE A 12 -18.63 9.87 -16.44
CA ILE A 12 -17.53 8.95 -16.75
C ILE A 12 -16.69 8.61 -15.50
N PHE A 13 -16.54 9.55 -14.56
CA PHE A 13 -15.86 9.28 -13.29
C PHE A 13 -16.66 8.39 -12.32
N LEU A 14 -17.96 8.24 -12.52
CA LEU A 14 -18.82 7.41 -11.67
C LEU A 14 -18.90 5.95 -12.12
N LEU A 15 -18.50 5.63 -13.35
CA LEU A 15 -18.51 4.27 -13.89
C LEU A 15 -17.36 3.39 -13.35
N SER A 16 -16.35 3.98 -12.71
CA SER A 16 -15.16 3.26 -12.24
C SER A 16 -15.36 2.43 -10.96
N PHE A 17 -16.53 2.47 -10.33
CA PHE A 17 -16.77 1.80 -9.04
C PHE A 17 -17.52 0.46 -9.13
N ALA A 18 -17.94 0.04 -10.33
CA ALA A 18 -18.54 -1.27 -10.52
C ALA A 18 -17.45 -2.34 -10.71
N SER A 19 -16.63 -2.59 -9.68
CA SER A 19 -15.81 -3.81 -9.66
C SER A 19 -16.62 -4.94 -9.02
N SER A 20 -16.73 -6.07 -9.72
CA SER A 20 -17.19 -7.31 -9.10
C SER A 20 -16.09 -7.77 -8.15
N GLN A 21 -16.35 -7.67 -6.85
CA GLN A 21 -15.43 -8.16 -5.83
C GLN A 21 -15.46 -9.69 -5.87
N ILE A 22 -14.38 -10.29 -6.37
CA ILE A 22 -14.07 -11.69 -6.05
C ILE A 22 -13.87 -11.75 -4.54
N GLN A 23 -14.42 -12.77 -3.89
CA GLN A 23 -14.19 -12.97 -2.46
C GLN A 23 -12.68 -13.12 -2.25
N SER A 24 -12.12 -12.30 -1.38
CA SER A 24 -10.70 -12.34 -1.05
C SER A 24 -10.54 -12.66 0.42
N LEU A 25 -9.63 -13.59 0.73
CA LEU A 25 -9.29 -13.94 2.11
C LEU A 25 -8.37 -12.86 2.75
N GLY A 26 -7.81 -11.96 1.94
CA GLY A 26 -6.96 -10.86 2.38
C GLY A 26 -5.50 -11.03 1.97
N THR A 27 -4.63 -10.27 2.63
CA THR A 27 -3.18 -10.29 2.38
C THR A 27 -2.44 -10.94 3.55
N PHE A 28 -1.51 -11.84 3.23
CA PHE A 28 -0.72 -12.62 4.16
C PHE A 28 0.77 -12.41 3.94
N LYS A 29 1.56 -12.63 5.00
CA LYS A 29 3.00 -12.47 4.95
C LYS A 29 3.65 -13.67 4.25
N LEU A 30 4.72 -13.41 3.51
CA LEU A 30 5.55 -14.45 2.88
C LEU A 30 6.02 -15.47 3.92
N ASN A 31 5.94 -16.76 3.56
CA ASN A 31 6.28 -17.91 4.41
C ASN A 31 5.46 -18.04 5.71
N ALA A 32 4.30 -17.36 5.81
CA ALA A 32 3.36 -17.60 6.90
C ALA A 32 2.39 -18.74 6.54
N ASP A 33 1.93 -19.44 7.57
CA ASP A 33 0.83 -20.40 7.44
C ASP A 33 -0.49 -19.65 7.21
N ILE A 34 -1.22 -20.03 6.17
CA ILE A 34 -2.47 -19.40 5.77
C ILE A 34 -3.60 -20.41 5.95
N ASN A 35 -4.60 -20.08 6.77
CA ASN A 35 -5.78 -20.93 6.94
C ASN A 35 -6.76 -20.67 5.80
N LEU A 36 -6.83 -21.59 4.86
CA LEU A 36 -7.82 -21.60 3.80
C LEU A 36 -9.15 -22.03 4.41
N ILE A 37 -10.12 -21.11 4.42
CA ILE A 37 -11.41 -21.35 5.05
C ILE A 37 -12.54 -21.28 4.03
N GLN A 38 -13.54 -22.11 4.22
CA GLN A 38 -14.81 -22.00 3.52
C GLN A 38 -15.96 -22.32 4.45
N THR A 39 -17.09 -21.63 4.25
CA THR A 39 -18.32 -21.86 5.03
C THR A 39 -19.37 -22.53 4.16
N CYS A 40 -20.04 -23.54 4.71
CA CYS A 40 -21.18 -24.17 4.07
C CYS A 40 -22.09 -24.81 5.13
N ASP A 41 -23.36 -24.39 5.14
CA ASP A 41 -24.32 -24.83 6.15
C ASP A 41 -24.75 -26.29 5.96
N ASN A 42 -25.05 -26.68 4.71
CA ASN A 42 -25.57 -27.99 4.35
C ASN A 42 -24.62 -28.80 3.44
N CYS A 43 -23.31 -28.72 3.68
CA CYS A 43 -22.35 -29.59 3.00
C CYS A 43 -22.00 -30.80 3.87
N THR A 44 -21.79 -31.95 3.22
CA THR A 44 -21.17 -33.12 3.84
C THR A 44 -19.64 -33.03 3.74
N PHE A 45 -19.12 -32.56 2.61
CA PHE A 45 -17.69 -32.34 2.37
C PHE A 45 -17.42 -30.99 1.70
N ASN A 46 -16.17 -30.53 1.83
CA ASN A 46 -15.70 -29.38 1.08
C ASN A 46 -14.22 -29.55 0.80
N ASN A 47 -13.85 -29.60 -0.48
CA ASN A 47 -12.52 -29.98 -0.90
C ASN A 47 -11.90 -28.92 -1.79
N ILE A 48 -10.60 -28.69 -1.58
CA ILE A 48 -9.78 -27.83 -2.44
C ILE A 48 -9.35 -28.68 -3.63
N THR A 49 -9.74 -28.27 -4.84
CA THR A 49 -9.28 -28.91 -6.08
C THR A 49 -7.90 -28.45 -6.45
N SER A 50 -7.63 -27.16 -6.31
CA SER A 50 -6.31 -26.61 -6.58
C SER A 50 -6.07 -25.28 -5.86
N VAL A 51 -4.83 -25.07 -5.45
CA VAL A 51 -4.29 -23.75 -5.14
C VAL A 51 -3.30 -23.42 -6.24
N LEU A 52 -3.50 -22.30 -6.94
CA LEU A 52 -2.61 -21.84 -7.99
C LEU A 52 -1.67 -20.76 -7.44
N TYR A 53 -0.38 -20.91 -7.74
CA TYR A 53 0.62 -19.86 -7.54
C TYR A 53 0.33 -18.66 -8.46
N PRO A 54 0.95 -17.49 -8.19
CA PRO A 54 0.85 -16.31 -9.07
C PRO A 54 1.32 -16.58 -10.51
N ASN A 55 2.21 -17.54 -10.72
CA ASN A 55 2.66 -17.99 -12.05
C ASN A 55 1.73 -19.03 -12.71
N SER A 56 0.52 -19.24 -12.17
CA SER A 56 -0.46 -20.24 -12.60
C SER A 56 -0.04 -21.71 -12.45
N SER A 57 1.09 -22.02 -11.81
CA SER A 57 1.44 -23.40 -11.48
C SER A 57 0.68 -23.90 -10.25
N VAL A 58 0.47 -25.21 -10.14
CA VAL A 58 -0.32 -25.81 -9.05
C VAL A 58 0.54 -25.96 -7.79
N ALA A 59 0.14 -25.32 -6.70
CA ALA A 59 0.78 -25.41 -5.39
C ALA A 59 0.30 -26.63 -4.59
N ILE A 60 -1.02 -26.85 -4.60
CA ILE A 60 -1.70 -27.97 -3.96
C ILE A 60 -2.80 -28.45 -4.90
N SER A 61 -3.07 -29.77 -4.90
CA SER A 61 -4.13 -30.38 -5.71
C SER A 61 -4.88 -31.42 -4.89
N ASN A 62 -6.22 -31.43 -5.02
CA ASN A 62 -7.14 -32.42 -4.46
C ASN A 62 -6.94 -32.71 -2.96
N VAL A 63 -7.16 -31.69 -2.12
CA VAL A 63 -7.04 -31.80 -0.67
C VAL A 63 -8.39 -31.67 0.00
N GLU A 64 -8.67 -32.60 0.91
CA GLU A 64 -9.87 -32.58 1.76
C GLU A 64 -9.68 -31.58 2.91
N MET A 65 -10.68 -30.73 3.13
CA MET A 65 -10.66 -29.78 4.26
C MET A 65 -11.17 -30.47 5.53
N THR A 66 -10.66 -30.03 6.68
CA THR A 66 -11.15 -30.49 7.98
C THR A 66 -12.44 -29.74 8.33
N LYS A 67 -13.51 -30.48 8.64
CA LYS A 67 -14.82 -29.94 9.01
C LYS A 67 -14.93 -29.68 10.52
N ASP A 68 -15.40 -28.49 10.90
CA ASP A 68 -15.79 -28.10 12.25
C ASP A 68 -17.13 -27.33 12.20
N GLY A 69 -18.24 -28.03 12.41
CA GLY A 69 -19.58 -27.47 12.22
C GLY A 69 -19.85 -27.11 10.74
N THR A 70 -20.10 -25.83 10.48
CA THR A 70 -20.29 -25.27 9.12
C THR A 70 -19.00 -24.70 8.53
N PHE A 71 -17.89 -24.75 9.28
CA PHE A 71 -16.58 -24.27 8.85
C PHE A 71 -15.73 -25.42 8.33
N TYR A 72 -15.05 -25.15 7.21
CA TYR A 72 -14.08 -26.05 6.59
C TYR A 72 -12.74 -25.35 6.53
N ASN A 73 -11.68 -25.97 7.02
CA ASN A 73 -10.34 -25.39 7.11
C ASN A 73 -9.26 -26.30 6.51
N HIS A 74 -8.30 -25.71 5.82
CA HIS A 74 -7.02 -26.33 5.48
C HIS A 74 -5.86 -25.32 5.65
N THR A 75 -4.79 -25.71 6.35
CA THR A 75 -3.61 -24.87 6.51
C THR A 75 -2.66 -25.00 5.32
N PHE A 76 -2.41 -23.89 4.63
CA PHE A 76 -1.48 -23.76 3.53
C PHE A 76 -0.15 -23.15 4.00
N SER A 77 0.92 -23.95 4.00
CA SER A 77 2.26 -23.53 4.45
C SER A 77 3.23 -23.18 3.31
N ASN A 78 2.83 -23.36 2.05
CA ASN A 78 3.72 -23.19 0.88
C ASN A 78 3.60 -21.81 0.21
N ALA A 79 3.44 -20.75 1.02
CA ALA A 79 3.35 -19.37 0.55
C ALA A 79 4.74 -18.74 0.31
N ASN A 80 5.53 -19.30 -0.59
CA ASN A 80 6.94 -18.92 -0.83
C ASN A 80 7.14 -17.90 -1.97
N ILE A 81 6.11 -17.61 -2.76
CA ILE A 81 6.15 -16.65 -3.87
C ILE A 81 5.22 -15.48 -3.55
N THR A 82 5.66 -14.25 -3.78
CA THR A 82 4.82 -13.06 -3.65
C THR A 82 3.86 -12.94 -4.83
N GLY A 83 2.60 -12.55 -4.58
CA GLY A 83 1.59 -12.33 -5.62
C GLY A 83 0.21 -12.81 -5.19
N SER A 84 -0.71 -12.85 -6.15
CA SER A 84 -2.08 -13.35 -5.92
C SER A 84 -2.16 -14.85 -6.18
N TYR A 85 -2.72 -15.57 -5.21
CA TYR A 85 -3.00 -16.99 -5.28
C TYR A 85 -4.49 -17.19 -5.52
N ILE A 86 -4.85 -18.22 -6.27
CA ILE A 86 -6.25 -18.59 -6.53
C ILE A 86 -6.52 -19.93 -5.87
N VAL A 87 -7.55 -19.99 -5.04
CA VAL A 87 -8.04 -21.23 -4.44
C VAL A 87 -9.29 -21.64 -5.18
N ASN A 88 -9.29 -22.86 -5.69
CA ASN A 88 -10.45 -23.48 -6.32
C ASN A 88 -10.87 -24.69 -5.50
N GLY A 89 -12.17 -24.89 -5.40
CA GLY A 89 -12.72 -26.05 -4.72
C GLY A 89 -14.17 -26.32 -5.10
N PHE A 90 -14.71 -27.37 -4.51
CA PHE A 90 -16.13 -27.68 -4.58
C PHE A 90 -16.59 -28.29 -3.26
N GLY A 91 -17.83 -27.99 -2.91
CA GLY A 91 -18.55 -28.66 -1.84
C GLY A 91 -19.87 -29.22 -2.36
N ASP A 92 -20.54 -30.02 -1.55
CA ASP A 92 -21.82 -30.63 -1.86
C ASP A 92 -22.97 -29.90 -1.15
N LEU A 93 -23.16 -28.63 -1.50
CA LEU A 93 -24.24 -27.81 -0.96
C LEU A 93 -25.59 -28.45 -1.27
N ASP A 94 -26.32 -28.87 -0.24
CA ASP A 94 -27.59 -29.59 -0.36
C ASP A 94 -27.49 -30.86 -1.23
N GLY A 95 -26.32 -31.52 -1.22
CA GLY A 95 -26.03 -32.70 -2.03
C GLY A 95 -25.72 -32.41 -3.51
N ILE A 96 -25.59 -31.14 -3.88
CA ILE A 96 -25.22 -30.72 -5.24
C ILE A 96 -23.78 -30.19 -5.25
N ASN A 97 -22.95 -30.75 -6.13
CA ASN A 97 -21.59 -30.27 -6.36
C ASN A 97 -21.61 -28.82 -6.82
N THR A 98 -21.21 -27.92 -5.92
CA THR A 98 -21.16 -26.48 -6.11
C THR A 98 -19.71 -26.04 -6.07
N VAL A 99 -19.26 -25.44 -7.17
CA VAL A 99 -17.89 -24.92 -7.33
C VAL A 99 -17.79 -23.56 -6.66
N TRP A 100 -16.66 -23.31 -6.02
CA TRP A 100 -16.31 -22.01 -5.45
C TRP A 100 -14.85 -21.69 -5.75
N ASN A 101 -14.55 -20.40 -5.77
CA ASN A 101 -13.19 -19.90 -5.81
C ASN A 101 -13.09 -18.58 -5.05
N TYR A 102 -11.90 -18.30 -4.57
CA TYR A 102 -11.53 -17.03 -3.95
C TYR A 102 -10.03 -16.83 -4.13
N ASP A 103 -9.57 -15.61 -3.88
CA ASP A 103 -8.15 -15.28 -3.95
C ASP A 103 -7.59 -14.87 -2.58
N PHE A 104 -6.26 -14.89 -2.50
CA PHE A 104 -5.54 -14.23 -1.42
C PHE A 104 -4.20 -13.73 -1.94
N LYS A 105 -3.65 -12.70 -1.31
CA LYS A 105 -2.39 -12.09 -1.71
C LYS A 105 -1.29 -12.41 -0.72
N VAL A 106 -0.09 -12.68 -1.20
CA VAL A 106 1.11 -12.88 -0.38
C VAL A 106 2.12 -11.79 -0.70
N ASN A 107 2.61 -11.10 0.32
CA ASN A 107 3.69 -10.13 0.18
C ASN A 107 4.61 -10.13 1.41
N ASN A 108 5.68 -9.33 1.37
CA ASN A 108 6.69 -9.32 2.44
C ASN A 108 6.16 -8.78 3.79
N THR A 109 5.13 -7.94 3.76
CA THR A 109 4.62 -7.25 4.96
C THR A 109 3.40 -7.94 5.58
N GLY A 110 2.64 -8.70 4.79
CA GLY A 110 1.33 -9.25 5.16
C GLY A 110 0.22 -8.21 5.21
N THR A 111 0.37 -7.10 4.49
CA THR A 111 -0.61 -6.00 4.49
C THR A 111 -0.87 -5.52 3.08
N GLU A 112 -2.13 -5.25 2.74
CA GLU A 112 -2.45 -4.55 1.50
C GLU A 112 -2.29 -3.05 1.71
N GLN A 113 -1.59 -2.36 0.81
CA GLN A 113 -1.63 -0.90 0.82
C GLN A 113 -2.93 -0.46 0.17
N SER A 114 -3.79 0.21 0.95
CA SER A 114 -5.02 0.76 0.41
C SER A 114 -4.72 1.95 -0.49
N ILE A 115 -5.62 2.22 -1.45
CA ILE A 115 -5.53 3.42 -2.29
C ILE A 115 -5.52 4.69 -1.43
N SER A 116 -6.28 4.69 -0.32
CA SER A 116 -6.27 5.78 0.66
C SER A 116 -4.90 6.01 1.28
N ASP A 117 -4.19 4.92 1.65
CA ASP A 117 -2.84 5.03 2.21
C ASP A 117 -1.89 5.62 1.18
N ALA A 118 -1.96 5.15 -0.06
CA ALA A 118 -1.14 5.66 -1.16
C ALA A 118 -1.37 7.16 -1.39
N ILE A 119 -2.62 7.63 -1.38
CA ILE A 119 -2.95 9.06 -1.49
C ILE A 119 -2.36 9.85 -0.32
N LEU A 120 -2.47 9.34 0.90
CA LEU A 120 -1.91 10.00 2.09
C LEU A 120 -0.39 10.11 2.02
N TYR A 121 0.31 9.07 1.52
CA TYR A 121 1.75 9.13 1.28
C TYR A 121 2.12 10.18 0.24
N ILE A 122 1.39 10.26 -0.88
CA ILE A 122 1.63 11.26 -1.93
C ILE A 122 1.46 12.69 -1.38
N ILE A 123 0.38 12.96 -0.65
CA ILE A 123 0.13 14.28 -0.05
C ILE A 123 1.25 14.65 0.93
N SER A 124 1.65 13.70 1.78
CA SER A 124 2.73 13.89 2.75
C SER A 124 4.07 14.19 2.07
N PHE A 125 4.38 13.48 0.99
CA PHE A 125 5.59 13.67 0.20
C PHE A 125 5.63 15.07 -0.46
N VAL A 126 4.54 15.48 -1.10
CA VAL A 126 4.43 16.82 -1.70
C VAL A 126 4.55 17.91 -0.62
N GLY A 127 3.86 17.75 0.52
CA GLY A 127 3.96 18.68 1.65
C GLY A 127 5.40 18.81 2.16
N LEU A 128 6.11 17.70 2.29
CA LEU A 128 7.49 17.67 2.73
C LEU A 128 8.44 18.36 1.75
N ILE A 129 8.23 18.19 0.43
CA ILE A 129 8.97 18.92 -0.60
C ILE A 129 8.75 20.44 -0.50
N ILE A 130 7.51 20.88 -0.29
CA ILE A 130 7.18 22.31 -0.15
C ILE A 130 7.90 22.88 1.08
N VAL A 131 7.82 22.20 2.24
CA VAL A 131 8.48 22.65 3.47
C VAL A 131 10.01 22.66 3.30
N PHE A 132 10.57 21.66 2.62
CA PHE A 132 11.99 21.64 2.28
C PHE A 132 12.40 22.87 1.46
N PHE A 133 11.74 23.17 0.35
CA PHE A 133 12.08 24.33 -0.48
C PHE A 133 11.85 25.66 0.24
N LEU A 134 10.82 25.78 1.08
CA LEU A 134 10.58 26.95 1.91
C LEU A 134 11.72 27.16 2.91
N SER A 135 12.13 26.09 3.62
CA SER A 135 13.26 26.13 4.56
C SER A 135 14.57 26.50 3.85
N LEU A 136 14.81 25.96 2.66
CA LEU A 136 15.98 26.26 1.84
C LEU A 136 15.97 27.71 1.36
N TYR A 137 14.80 28.22 0.94
CA TYR A 137 14.63 29.62 0.56
C TYR A 137 15.01 30.56 1.71
N PHE A 138 14.52 30.31 2.92
CA PHE A 138 14.89 31.11 4.10
C PHE A 138 16.36 30.94 4.48
N ALA A 139 16.92 29.73 4.38
CA ALA A 139 18.33 29.47 4.61
C ALA A 139 19.24 30.29 3.66
N ILE A 140 18.83 30.48 2.41
CA ILE A 140 19.56 31.27 1.42
C ILE A 140 19.33 32.77 1.64
N SER A 141 18.07 33.19 1.76
CA SER A 141 17.65 34.60 1.78
C SER A 141 18.06 35.36 3.04
N LEU A 142 18.10 34.71 4.20
CA LEU A 142 18.43 35.38 5.45
C LEU A 142 19.91 35.84 5.49
N PRO A 143 20.21 37.03 6.05
CA PRO A 143 21.58 37.52 6.17
C PRO A 143 22.37 36.78 7.26
N TYR A 144 23.68 36.60 7.05
CA TYR A 144 24.58 35.95 8.03
C TYR A 144 25.42 36.95 8.85
N ARG A 145 25.21 38.26 8.66
CA ARG A 145 26.04 39.32 9.24
C ARG A 145 25.32 40.01 10.41
N ASN A 146 26.10 40.42 11.41
CA ASN A 146 25.65 41.34 12.44
C ASN A 146 25.53 42.75 11.85
N ILE A 147 24.80 43.64 12.51
CA ILE A 147 24.64 45.04 12.07
C ILE A 147 25.88 45.83 12.52
N PRO A 148 26.72 46.33 11.59
CA PRO A 148 27.84 47.20 11.93
C PRO A 148 27.38 48.67 12.03
N ASN A 149 28.14 49.48 12.75
CA ASN A 149 28.06 50.94 12.71
C ASN A 149 28.82 51.50 11.49
N ASP A 150 28.72 52.81 11.26
CA ASP A 150 29.47 53.53 10.21
C ASP A 150 30.99 53.34 10.33
N ASP A 151 31.50 53.20 11.56
CA ASP A 151 32.91 52.90 11.85
C ASP A 151 33.28 51.40 11.71
N GLY A 152 32.35 50.55 11.25
CA GLY A 152 32.55 49.10 11.10
C GLY A 152 32.48 48.29 12.39
N GLN A 153 32.22 48.92 13.54
CA GLN A 153 32.09 48.23 14.84
C GLN A 153 30.73 47.52 14.96
N ILE A 154 30.69 46.35 15.61
CA ILE A 154 29.44 45.58 15.80
C ILE A 154 28.62 46.20 16.93
N ILE A 155 27.48 46.82 16.60
CA ILE A 155 26.58 47.47 17.57
C ILE A 155 25.48 46.55 18.08
N SER A 156 25.10 45.52 17.31
CA SER A 156 24.07 44.57 17.73
C SER A 156 24.26 43.21 17.07
N VAL A 157 23.90 42.16 17.81
CA VAL A 157 23.86 40.79 17.30
C VAL A 157 22.53 40.57 16.61
N SER A 158 22.56 40.20 15.32
CA SER A 158 21.34 39.96 14.55
C SER A 158 20.79 38.56 14.84
N SER A 159 19.57 38.47 15.37
CA SER A 159 18.87 37.19 15.59
C SER A 159 18.67 36.40 14.30
N LEU A 160 18.58 37.08 13.15
CA LEU A 160 18.40 36.48 11.83
C LEU A 160 19.57 35.56 11.43
N LYS A 161 20.78 35.81 11.95
CA LYS A 161 21.94 34.95 11.71
C LYS A 161 21.72 33.54 12.27
N TYR A 162 21.20 33.46 13.49
CA TYR A 162 20.92 32.18 14.15
C TYR A 162 19.75 31.47 13.50
N LEU A 163 18.71 32.23 13.10
CA LEU A 163 17.60 31.68 12.31
C LEU A 163 18.10 31.08 10.99
N LYS A 164 19.01 31.75 10.27
CA LYS A 164 19.63 31.20 9.05
C LYS A 164 20.34 29.87 9.33
N LEU A 165 21.16 29.81 10.37
CA LEU A 165 21.88 28.59 10.75
C LEU A 165 20.90 27.43 11.07
N MET A 166 19.83 27.74 11.81
CA MET A 166 18.77 26.78 12.12
C MET A 166 18.06 26.31 10.85
N MET A 167 17.75 27.21 9.90
CA MET A 167 17.12 26.85 8.63
C MET A 167 18.02 25.98 7.75
N ILE A 168 19.34 26.19 7.76
CA ILE A 168 20.31 25.29 7.09
C ILE A 168 20.23 23.88 7.69
N LEU A 169 20.21 23.77 9.02
CA LEU A 169 20.13 22.49 9.71
C LEU A 169 18.80 21.77 9.45
N ILE A 170 17.67 22.49 9.50
CA ILE A 170 16.34 21.95 9.18
C ILE A 170 16.29 21.51 7.72
N SER A 171 16.78 22.32 6.79
CA SER A 171 16.80 22.00 5.36
C SER A 171 17.62 20.72 5.09
N TYR A 172 18.77 20.56 5.75
CA TYR A 172 19.57 19.34 5.66
C TYR A 172 18.84 18.11 6.22
N ALA A 173 18.17 18.23 7.37
CA ALA A 173 17.37 17.14 7.94
C ALA A 173 16.22 16.73 7.00
N LEU A 174 15.50 17.71 6.46
CA LEU A 174 14.42 17.50 5.49
C LEU A 174 14.93 16.86 4.19
N PHE A 175 16.11 17.27 3.70
CA PHE A 175 16.73 16.66 2.54
C PHE A 175 16.99 15.16 2.72
N ASN A 176 17.57 14.76 3.87
CA ASN A 176 17.76 13.35 4.18
C ASN A 176 16.42 12.59 4.26
N TRP A 177 15.39 13.24 4.78
CA TRP A 177 14.06 12.64 4.84
C TRP A 177 13.44 12.45 3.44
N VAL A 178 13.59 13.42 2.53
CA VAL A 178 13.22 13.28 1.12
C VAL A 178 13.92 12.08 0.49
N LEU A 179 15.24 11.94 0.70
CA LEU A 179 16.01 10.82 0.15
C LEU A 179 15.51 9.46 0.65
N ASN A 180 15.22 9.35 1.95
CA ASN A 180 14.64 8.14 2.52
C ASN A 180 13.27 7.80 1.94
N LEU A 181 12.41 8.80 1.73
CA LEU A 181 11.11 8.59 1.08
C LEU A 181 11.25 8.17 -0.38
N LEU A 182 12.22 8.73 -1.12
CA LEU A 182 12.51 8.32 -2.50
C LEU A 182 12.99 6.87 -2.57
N MET A 183 13.81 6.41 -1.62
CA MET A 183 14.21 5.01 -1.54
C MET A 183 13.01 4.09 -1.27
N ALA A 184 12.16 4.44 -0.30
CA ALA A 184 10.94 3.67 0.00
C ALA A 184 9.98 3.60 -1.21
N LEU A 185 9.81 4.70 -1.95
CA LEU A 185 9.01 4.73 -3.17
C LEU A 185 9.63 3.87 -4.28
N SER A 186 10.95 3.84 -4.40
CA SER A 186 11.64 2.99 -5.37
C SER A 186 11.39 1.50 -5.10
N GLU A 187 11.40 1.09 -3.83
CA GLU A 187 11.09 -0.29 -3.46
C GLU A 187 9.64 -0.63 -3.79
N LEU A 188 8.70 0.29 -3.54
CA LEU A 188 7.29 0.11 -3.88
C LEU A 188 7.07 -0.07 -5.38
N LEU A 189 7.71 0.75 -6.22
CA LEU A 189 7.56 0.67 -7.68
C LEU A 189 8.14 -0.63 -8.24
N ASN A 190 9.26 -1.11 -7.71
CA ASN A 190 9.86 -2.39 -8.10
C ASN A 190 8.99 -3.60 -7.72
N LEU A 191 8.08 -3.47 -6.75
CA LEU A 191 7.10 -4.51 -6.41
C LEU A 191 5.93 -4.58 -7.40
N THR A 192 5.72 -3.55 -8.23
CA THR A 192 4.61 -3.50 -9.21
C THR A 192 5.01 -3.97 -10.62
N SER A 193 6.31 -4.20 -10.86
CA SER A 193 6.85 -4.55 -12.17
C SER A 193 6.93 -6.06 -12.46
N TYR A 194 6.25 -6.90 -11.68
CA TYR A 194 6.21 -8.37 -11.85
C TYR A 194 4.78 -8.89 -11.85
#